data_AF-D9S0R7-F1
#
_entry.id   AF-D9S0R7-F1
#
_cell.length_a   1.000
_cell.length_b   1.000
_cell.length_c   1.000
_cell.angle_alpha   90.00
_cell.angle_beta   90.00
_cell.angle_gamma   90.00
#
_symmetry.space_group_name_H-M   'P 1'
#
loop_
_entity.id
_entity.type
_entity.pdbx_description
1 polymer ?
#
loop_
_entity_poly.entity_id
_entity_poly.type
_entity_poly.pdbx_seq_one_letter_code
_entity_poly.pdbx_strand_id
1 'polypeptide(L)'
;MQKTMIPIIKKLYTTKEDIIAAIKRHLVFFNTEPICGSVIHGITIAMEEEKANGEPISDEGINAIKTGLMGPLAGIGDTITQGIITPIMLAICIGLTMSGNIASPIIFVLAQYAIMIGISYTMWMNGYSYGKKAVETILEGGLINKVIEGASILGTLVMGGLVGRFVTLSTPIVININQVKFSLQKDLLDKIMPGLIPMLLTLLVLHLIKKGVSPIKMMGLLIVLGVIGGVLGIF
;
A
#
# COMPACT_ATOMS: atom_id res chain seq x y z
N MET A 1 -8.50 3.34 -17.55
CA MET A 1 -9.95 3.23 -17.85
C MET A 1 -10.27 3.10 -19.34
N GLN A 2 -9.88 4.05 -20.21
CA GLN A 2 -10.29 4.05 -21.64
C GLN A 2 -10.05 2.71 -22.36
N LYS A 3 -8.84 2.15 -22.31
CA LYS A 3 -8.51 0.88 -22.98
C LYS A 3 -9.39 -0.29 -22.52
N THR A 4 -9.75 -0.30 -21.24
CA THR A 4 -10.57 -1.35 -20.63
C THR A 4 -12.04 -1.26 -21.08
N MET A 5 -12.55 -0.06 -21.37
CA MET A 5 -13.95 0.16 -21.75
C MET A 5 -14.23 -0.08 -23.25
N ILE A 6 -13.22 0.03 -24.13
CA ILE A 6 -13.38 -0.16 -25.58
C ILE A 6 -14.12 -1.45 -25.98
N PRO A 7 -13.72 -2.66 -25.51
CA PRO A 7 -14.40 -3.89 -25.91
C PRO A 7 -15.85 -3.96 -25.40
N ILE A 8 -16.13 -3.32 -24.26
CA ILE A 8 -17.45 -3.30 -23.63
C ILE A 8 -18.38 -2.37 -24.41
N ILE A 9 -17.94 -1.15 -24.68
CA ILE A 9 -18.70 -0.17 -25.47
C ILE A 9 -19.04 -0.72 -26.86
N LYS A 10 -18.10 -1.40 -27.51
CA LYS A 10 -18.33 -2.06 -28.82
C LYS A 10 -19.35 -3.19 -28.77
N LYS A 11 -19.62 -3.75 -27.60
CA LYS A 11 -20.64 -4.79 -27.40
C LYS A 11 -22.01 -4.20 -27.03
N LEU A 12 -22.03 -3.05 -26.35
CA LEU A 12 -23.25 -2.37 -25.92
C LEU A 12 -23.87 -1.48 -27.01
N TYR A 13 -23.05 -0.84 -27.83
CA TYR A 13 -23.50 0.09 -28.86
C TYR A 13 -23.17 -0.43 -30.27
N THR A 14 -24.12 -0.31 -31.19
CA THR A 14 -24.03 -0.83 -32.57
C THR A 14 -23.75 0.25 -33.61
N THR A 15 -24.17 1.51 -33.40
CA THR A 15 -23.93 2.61 -34.33
C THR A 15 -22.55 3.24 -34.10
N LYS A 16 -21.92 3.76 -35.16
CA LYS A 16 -20.59 4.40 -35.03
C LYS A 16 -20.67 5.66 -34.18
N GLU A 17 -21.77 6.40 -34.32
CA GLU A 17 -22.03 7.66 -33.65
C GLU A 17 -22.11 7.46 -32.14
N ASP A 18 -22.86 6.45 -31.67
CA ASP A 18 -23.01 6.15 -30.25
C ASP A 18 -21.71 5.60 -29.64
N ILE A 19 -20.97 4.77 -30.37
CA ILE A 19 -19.66 4.27 -29.93
C ILE A 19 -18.68 5.43 -29.72
N ILE A 20 -18.65 6.40 -30.65
CA ILE A 20 -17.78 7.58 -30.54
C ILE A 20 -18.20 8.44 -29.33
N ALA A 21 -19.50 8.65 -29.13
CA ALA A 21 -20.02 9.41 -28.00
C ALA A 21 -19.67 8.74 -26.65
N ALA A 22 -19.86 7.43 -26.53
CA ALA A 22 -19.51 6.66 -25.35
C ALA A 22 -18.00 6.71 -25.07
N ILE A 23 -17.14 6.50 -26.07
CA ILE A 23 -15.68 6.55 -25.88
C ILE A 23 -15.23 7.93 -25.40
N LYS A 24 -15.79 9.02 -25.97
CA LYS A 24 -15.44 10.40 -25.57
C LYS A 24 -15.71 10.66 -24.08
N ARG A 25 -16.76 10.05 -23.52
CA ARG A 25 -17.10 10.16 -22.10
C ARG A 25 -16.05 9.54 -21.17
N HIS A 26 -15.29 8.54 -21.61
CA HIS A 26 -14.22 7.93 -20.82
C HIS A 26 -12.85 8.60 -21.01
N LEU A 27 -12.78 9.77 -21.66
CA LEU A 27 -11.56 10.57 -21.78
C LEU A 27 -11.28 11.44 -20.56
N VAL A 28 -12.18 11.44 -19.57
CA VAL A 28 -12.00 12.18 -18.31
C VAL A 28 -10.80 11.62 -17.54
N PHE A 29 -10.07 12.51 -16.86
CA PHE A 29 -8.97 12.14 -15.99
C PHE A 29 -9.43 11.11 -14.95
N PHE A 30 -8.67 10.04 -14.84
CA PHE A 30 -8.95 8.95 -13.91
C PHE A 30 -7.63 8.42 -13.38
N ASN A 31 -7.37 8.71 -12.11
CA ASN A 31 -6.17 8.26 -11.41
C ASN A 31 -6.57 7.67 -10.06
N THR A 32 -6.36 6.37 -9.90
CA THR A 32 -6.62 5.63 -8.67
C THR A 32 -5.65 4.47 -8.57
N GLU A 33 -5.52 3.91 -7.38
CA GLU A 33 -4.79 2.66 -7.16
C GLU A 33 -5.43 1.52 -8.00
N PRO A 34 -4.62 0.69 -8.70
CA PRO A 34 -5.12 -0.23 -9.72
C PRO A 34 -5.88 -1.45 -9.20
N ILE A 35 -5.66 -1.87 -7.95
CA ILE A 35 -6.25 -3.06 -7.36
C ILE A 35 -7.63 -2.76 -6.79
N CYS A 36 -7.72 -1.81 -5.86
CA CYS A 36 -8.97 -1.35 -5.25
C CYS A 36 -9.79 -0.49 -6.22
N GLY A 37 -9.14 0.30 -7.08
CA GLY A 37 -9.80 1.11 -8.10
C GLY A 37 -10.47 0.31 -9.22
N SER A 38 -10.29 -1.01 -9.25
CA SER A 38 -11.00 -1.92 -10.16
C SER A 38 -12.52 -1.89 -9.94
N VAL A 39 -12.98 -1.61 -8.72
CA VAL A 39 -14.41 -1.48 -8.40
C VAL A 39 -15.09 -0.37 -9.21
N ILE A 40 -14.38 0.74 -9.45
CA ILE A 40 -14.92 1.86 -10.24
C ILE A 40 -15.17 1.43 -11.69
N HIS A 41 -14.33 0.54 -12.21
CA HIS A 41 -14.53 -0.01 -13.55
C HIS A 41 -15.77 -0.89 -13.59
N GLY A 42 -15.95 -1.78 -12.60
CA GLY A 42 -17.18 -2.59 -12.47
C GLY A 42 -18.45 -1.75 -12.42
N ILE A 43 -18.48 -0.71 -11.59
CA ILE A 43 -19.62 0.21 -11.47
C ILE A 43 -19.87 0.94 -12.80
N THR A 44 -18.80 1.44 -13.44
CA THR A 44 -18.90 2.13 -14.73
C THR A 44 -19.51 1.22 -15.80
N ILE A 45 -19.15 -0.06 -15.83
CA ILE A 45 -19.68 -1.02 -16.79
C ILE A 45 -21.18 -1.24 -16.57
N ALA A 46 -21.59 -1.46 -15.33
CA ALA A 46 -23.02 -1.63 -15.00
C ALA A 46 -23.84 -0.38 -15.38
N MET A 47 -23.31 0.82 -15.16
CA MET A 47 -23.97 2.06 -15.57
C MET A 47 -24.04 2.24 -17.10
N GLU A 48 -23.02 1.83 -17.84
CA GLU A 48 -23.05 1.84 -19.32
C GLU A 48 -24.07 0.82 -19.86
N GLU A 49 -24.19 -0.34 -19.21
CA GLU A 49 -25.21 -1.36 -19.55
C GLU A 49 -26.64 -0.86 -19.30
N GLU A 50 -26.91 -0.28 -18.12
CA GLU A 50 -28.21 0.32 -17.82
C GLU A 50 -28.55 1.45 -18.82
N LYS A 51 -27.58 2.31 -19.14
CA LYS A 51 -27.76 3.38 -20.13
C LYS A 51 -28.04 2.83 -21.53
N ALA A 52 -27.35 1.78 -21.96
CA ALA A 52 -27.58 1.13 -23.24
C ALA A 52 -28.96 0.45 -23.31
N ASN A 53 -29.48 -0.03 -22.17
CA ASN A 53 -30.83 -0.59 -22.06
C ASN A 53 -31.96 0.46 -21.99
N GLY A 54 -31.62 1.76 -22.04
CA GLY A 54 -32.59 2.85 -22.10
C GLY A 54 -32.93 3.51 -20.76
N GLU A 55 -32.22 3.16 -19.67
CA GLU A 55 -32.36 3.86 -18.40
C GLU A 55 -31.83 5.31 -18.50
N PRO A 56 -32.44 6.28 -17.79
CA PRO A 56 -32.08 7.69 -17.85
C PRO A 56 -30.80 7.99 -17.06
N ILE A 57 -29.68 7.42 -17.48
CA ILE A 57 -28.35 7.67 -16.92
C ILE A 57 -27.65 8.77 -17.70
N SER A 58 -27.35 9.86 -17.00
CA SER A 58 -26.62 10.99 -17.57
C SER A 58 -25.12 10.70 -17.71
N ASP A 59 -24.50 11.37 -18.68
CA ASP A 59 -23.05 11.33 -18.92
C ASP A 59 -22.28 11.88 -17.71
N GLU A 60 -22.85 12.93 -17.12
CA GLU A 60 -22.38 13.57 -15.91
C GLU A 60 -22.43 12.62 -14.73
N GLY A 61 -23.47 11.78 -14.61
CA GLY A 61 -23.59 10.81 -13.53
C GLY A 61 -22.46 9.77 -13.56
N ILE A 62 -22.14 9.24 -14.74
CA ILE A 62 -21.04 8.28 -14.92
C ILE A 62 -19.69 8.94 -14.56
N ASN A 63 -19.49 10.19 -14.96
CA ASN A 63 -18.25 10.92 -14.64
C ASN A 63 -18.17 11.35 -13.17
N ALA A 64 -19.28 11.68 -12.53
CA ALA A 64 -19.37 12.01 -11.11
C ALA A 64 -18.97 10.81 -10.24
N ILE A 65 -19.42 9.60 -10.59
CA ILE A 65 -19.00 8.38 -9.88
C ILE A 65 -17.50 8.14 -10.01
N LYS A 66 -16.94 8.26 -11.22
CA LYS A 66 -15.49 8.08 -11.43
C LYS A 66 -14.67 9.07 -10.62
N THR A 67 -15.03 10.35 -10.71
CA THR A 67 -14.28 11.44 -10.05
C THR A 67 -14.49 11.47 -8.54
N GLY A 68 -15.69 11.13 -8.06
CA GLY A 68 -16.00 11.04 -6.65
C GLY A 68 -15.32 9.87 -5.95
N LEU A 69 -15.18 8.73 -6.63
CA LEU A 69 -14.60 7.53 -6.04
C LEU A 69 -13.09 7.39 -6.26
N MET A 70 -12.50 8.03 -7.27
CA MET A 70 -11.05 7.87 -7.57
C MET A 70 -10.15 8.29 -6.40
N GLY A 71 -10.50 9.35 -5.66
CA GLY A 71 -9.70 9.84 -4.53
C GLY A 71 -9.74 8.92 -3.31
N PRO A 72 -10.94 8.65 -2.74
CA PRO A 72 -11.08 7.78 -1.58
C PRO A 72 -10.52 6.37 -1.81
N LEU A 73 -10.79 5.77 -2.97
CA LEU A 73 -10.31 4.42 -3.28
C LEU A 73 -8.81 4.38 -3.58
N ALA A 74 -8.22 5.46 -4.09
CA ALA A 74 -6.77 5.58 -4.18
C ALA A 74 -6.11 5.53 -2.79
N GLY A 75 -6.59 6.34 -1.84
CA GLY A 75 -6.03 6.39 -0.49
C GLY A 75 -6.16 5.06 0.25
N ILE A 76 -7.32 4.40 0.14
CA ILE A 76 -7.56 3.08 0.73
C ILE A 76 -6.67 2.03 0.06
N GLY A 77 -6.67 2.00 -1.27
CA GLY A 77 -5.86 1.07 -2.06
C GLY A 77 -4.38 1.17 -1.72
N ASP A 78 -3.82 2.38 -1.72
CA ASP A 78 -2.40 2.60 -1.45
C ASP A 78 -2.02 2.15 -0.04
N THR A 79 -2.87 2.42 0.95
CA THR A 79 -2.65 1.98 2.33
C THR A 79 -2.63 0.46 2.44
N ILE A 80 -3.57 -0.23 1.79
CA ILE A 80 -3.67 -1.69 1.86
C ILE A 80 -2.58 -2.38 1.04
N THR A 81 -2.47 -2.07 -0.24
CA THR A 81 -1.58 -2.81 -1.15
C THR A 81 -0.13 -2.44 -0.93
N GLN A 82 0.20 -1.15 -0.94
CA GLN A 82 1.58 -0.67 -0.82
C GLN A 82 2.01 -0.51 0.64
N GLY A 83 1.09 -0.11 1.53
CA GLY A 83 1.41 0.14 2.94
C GLY A 83 1.42 -1.11 3.82
N ILE A 84 0.61 -2.13 3.50
CA ILE A 84 0.40 -3.28 4.38
C ILE A 84 0.81 -4.60 3.71
N ILE A 85 0.17 -4.98 2.59
CA ILE A 85 0.38 -6.29 1.96
C ILE A 85 1.82 -6.42 1.46
N THR A 86 2.33 -5.45 0.71
CA THR A 86 3.68 -5.51 0.13
C THR A 86 4.77 -5.60 1.19
N PRO A 87 4.80 -4.76 2.25
CA PRO A 87 5.82 -4.86 3.29
C PRO A 87 5.75 -6.16 4.09
N ILE A 88 4.54 -6.67 4.39
CA ILE A 88 4.37 -7.96 5.08
C ILE A 88 4.93 -9.11 4.23
N MET A 89 4.59 -9.14 2.95
CA MET A 89 5.09 -10.17 2.03
C MET A 89 6.61 -10.10 1.87
N LEU A 90 7.17 -8.88 1.75
CA LEU A 90 8.61 -8.68 1.73
C LEU A 90 9.27 -9.17 3.03
N ALA A 91 8.69 -8.85 4.19
CA ALA A 91 9.20 -9.28 5.50
C ALA A 91 9.39 -10.80 5.58
N ILE A 92 8.33 -11.52 5.21
CA ILE A 92 8.29 -12.98 5.24
C ILE A 92 9.31 -13.55 4.25
N CYS A 93 9.30 -13.07 3.01
CA CYS A 93 10.18 -13.58 1.96
C CYS A 93 11.66 -13.29 2.22
N ILE A 94 12.01 -12.10 2.72
CA ILE A 94 13.39 -11.79 3.14
C ILE A 94 13.81 -12.73 4.27
N GLY A 95 12.94 -12.98 5.25
CA GLY A 95 13.20 -13.93 6.33
C GLY A 95 13.53 -15.33 5.81
N LEU A 96 12.77 -15.82 4.82
CA LEU A 96 12.99 -17.12 4.18
C LEU A 96 14.28 -17.16 3.34
N THR A 97 14.59 -16.06 2.63
CA THR A 97 15.85 -15.93 1.87
C THR A 97 17.06 -16.02 2.78
N MET A 98 17.02 -15.35 3.94
CA MET A 98 18.13 -15.39 4.91
C MET A 98 18.38 -16.80 5.48
N SER A 99 17.37 -17.67 5.47
CA SER A 99 17.51 -19.09 5.84
C SER A 99 18.04 -19.99 4.71
N GLY A 100 18.43 -19.42 3.56
CA GLY A 100 19.00 -20.14 2.42
C GLY A 100 18.00 -20.58 1.35
N ASN A 101 16.72 -20.20 1.46
CA ASN A 101 15.72 -20.58 0.46
C ASN A 101 15.75 -19.64 -0.76
N ILE A 102 16.37 -20.12 -1.84
CA ILE A 102 16.52 -19.40 -3.12
C ILE A 102 15.19 -19.21 -3.86
N ALA A 103 14.15 -20.01 -3.55
CA ALA A 103 12.83 -19.87 -4.17
C ALA A 103 12.01 -18.70 -3.60
N SER A 104 12.45 -18.08 -2.50
CA SER A 104 11.71 -17.03 -1.79
C SER A 104 11.33 -15.80 -2.65
N PRO A 105 12.18 -15.29 -3.57
CA PRO A 105 11.79 -14.20 -4.48
C PRO A 105 10.72 -14.61 -5.49
N ILE A 106 10.72 -15.88 -5.94
CA ILE A 106 9.70 -16.41 -6.84
C ILE A 106 8.37 -16.54 -6.08
N ILE A 107 8.43 -17.06 -4.85
CA ILE A 107 7.27 -17.15 -3.96
C ILE A 107 6.68 -15.77 -3.70
N PHE A 108 7.51 -14.75 -3.45
CA PHE A 108 7.07 -13.37 -3.30
C PHE A 108 6.26 -12.91 -4.51
N VAL A 109 6.82 -13.02 -5.71
CA VAL A 109 6.14 -12.56 -6.94
C VAL A 109 4.82 -13.28 -7.15
N LEU A 110 4.81 -14.62 -7.06
CA LEU A 110 3.61 -15.42 -7.29
C LEU A 110 2.52 -15.13 -6.25
N ALA A 111 2.87 -15.11 -4.96
CA ALA A 111 1.92 -14.83 -3.90
C ALA A 111 1.39 -13.40 -3.97
N GLN A 112 2.27 -12.42 -4.23
CA GLN A 112 1.87 -11.02 -4.37
C GLN A 112 0.89 -10.83 -5.51
N TYR A 113 1.18 -11.40 -6.69
CA TYR A 113 0.27 -11.35 -7.83
C TYR A 113 -1.05 -12.07 -7.56
N ALA A 114 -1.01 -13.25 -6.93
CA ALA A 114 -2.21 -14.01 -6.59
C ALA A 114 -3.13 -13.22 -5.65
N ILE A 115 -2.57 -12.60 -4.60
CA ILE A 115 -3.33 -11.76 -3.66
C ILE A 115 -3.90 -10.53 -4.38
N MET A 116 -3.06 -9.81 -5.14
CA MET A 116 -3.49 -8.61 -5.89
C MET A 116 -4.61 -8.91 -6.89
N ILE A 117 -4.49 -9.99 -7.66
CA ILE A 117 -5.51 -10.42 -8.62
C ILE A 117 -6.78 -10.81 -7.87
N GLY A 118 -6.68 -11.57 -6.77
CA GLY A 118 -7.85 -11.98 -5.98
C GLY A 118 -8.64 -10.79 -5.44
N ILE A 119 -7.95 -9.79 -4.87
CA ILE A 119 -8.58 -8.55 -4.40
C ILE A 119 -9.18 -7.79 -5.57
N SER A 120 -8.42 -7.58 -6.64
CA SER A 120 -8.87 -6.80 -7.81
C SER A 120 -10.10 -7.42 -8.48
N TYR A 121 -10.13 -8.74 -8.63
CA TYR A 121 -11.26 -9.47 -9.22
C TYR A 121 -12.50 -9.38 -8.34
N THR A 122 -12.35 -9.57 -7.03
CA THR A 122 -13.47 -9.45 -6.08
C THR A 122 -14.04 -8.03 -6.08
N MET A 123 -13.17 -7.01 -6.05
CA MET A 123 -13.57 -5.60 -6.12
C MET A 123 -14.26 -5.26 -7.44
N TRP A 124 -13.76 -5.76 -8.55
CA TRP A 124 -14.38 -5.57 -9.87
C TRP A 124 -15.77 -6.20 -9.91
N MET A 125 -15.89 -7.47 -9.53
CA MET A 125 -17.15 -8.21 -9.60
C MET A 125 -18.21 -7.63 -8.67
N ASN A 126 -17.80 -7.21 -7.48
CA ASN A 126 -18.67 -6.47 -6.56
C ASN A 126 -19.12 -5.15 -7.22
N GLY A 127 -18.20 -4.36 -7.78
CA GLY A 127 -18.54 -3.12 -8.46
C GLY A 127 -19.59 -3.30 -9.57
N TYR A 128 -19.46 -4.37 -10.36
CA TYR A 128 -20.43 -4.72 -11.40
C TYR A 128 -21.76 -5.21 -10.82
N SER A 129 -21.74 -6.18 -9.90
CA SER A 129 -22.95 -6.78 -9.34
C SER A 129 -23.80 -5.81 -8.53
N TYR A 130 -23.19 -4.82 -7.87
CA TYR A 130 -23.91 -3.87 -7.05
C TYR A 130 -24.33 -2.61 -7.84
N GLY A 131 -23.80 -2.36 -9.04
CA GLY A 131 -24.20 -1.26 -9.93
C GLY A 131 -24.34 0.08 -9.22
N LYS A 132 -25.52 0.70 -9.28
CA LYS A 132 -25.84 1.97 -8.58
C LYS A 132 -25.90 1.83 -7.04
N LYS A 133 -26.37 0.67 -6.53
CA LYS A 133 -26.41 0.33 -5.09
C LYS A 133 -25.03 0.04 -4.49
N ALA A 134 -24.02 -0.17 -5.34
CA ALA A 134 -22.63 -0.35 -4.92
C ALA A 134 -22.12 0.87 -4.18
N VAL A 135 -22.47 2.06 -4.67
CA VAL A 135 -21.97 3.33 -4.15
C VAL A 135 -22.45 3.55 -2.72
N GLU A 136 -23.74 3.33 -2.44
CA GLU A 136 -24.30 3.42 -1.09
C GLU A 136 -23.74 2.33 -0.18
N THR A 137 -23.69 1.07 -0.62
CA THR A 137 -23.23 -0.04 0.24
C THR A 137 -21.73 0.01 0.55
N ILE A 138 -20.90 0.51 -0.37
CA ILE A 138 -19.45 0.63 -0.19
C ILE A 138 -19.10 1.86 0.66
N LEU A 139 -19.84 2.97 0.51
CA LEU A 139 -19.59 4.20 1.27
C LEU A 139 -20.23 4.17 2.67
N GLU A 140 -21.41 3.56 2.83
CA GLU A 140 -22.10 3.43 4.12
C GLU A 140 -21.77 2.14 4.86
N GLY A 141 -21.26 1.14 4.15
CA GLY A 141 -20.86 -0.14 4.72
C GLY A 141 -19.56 -0.02 5.49
N GLY A 142 -19.65 0.22 6.80
CA GLY A 142 -18.50 0.20 7.74
C GLY A 142 -17.67 -1.09 7.77
N LEU A 143 -18.01 -2.09 6.94
CA LEU A 143 -17.22 -3.28 6.65
C LEU A 143 -15.85 -2.93 6.04
N ILE A 144 -15.78 -1.96 5.12
CA ILE A 144 -14.49 -1.51 4.56
C ILE A 144 -13.65 -0.84 5.64
N ASN A 145 -14.25 -0.01 6.49
CA ASN A 145 -13.55 0.62 7.61
C ASN A 145 -12.99 -0.43 8.58
N LYS A 146 -13.75 -1.49 8.88
CA LYS A 146 -13.26 -2.63 9.70
C LYS A 146 -12.11 -3.39 9.04
N VAL A 147 -12.16 -3.60 7.73
CA VAL A 147 -11.08 -4.26 6.99
C VAL A 147 -9.82 -3.37 6.98
N ILE A 148 -9.97 -2.06 6.75
CA ILE A 148 -8.87 -1.08 6.82
C ILE A 148 -8.27 -1.05 8.22
N GLU A 149 -9.10 -1.01 9.27
CA GLU A 149 -8.65 -0.99 10.66
C GLU A 149 -7.89 -2.28 11.00
N GLY A 150 -8.45 -3.45 10.68
CA GLY A 150 -7.78 -4.74 10.89
C GLY A 150 -6.46 -4.85 10.12
N ALA A 151 -6.45 -4.43 8.85
CA ALA A 151 -5.24 -4.41 8.03
C ALA A 151 -4.21 -3.41 8.59
N SER A 152 -4.63 -2.25 9.09
CA SER A 152 -3.75 -1.22 9.66
C SER A 152 -3.12 -1.67 10.97
N ILE A 153 -3.87 -2.39 11.82
CA ILE A 153 -3.35 -3.01 13.05
C ILE A 153 -2.28 -4.05 12.69
N LEU A 154 -2.59 -4.96 11.76
CA LEU A 154 -1.64 -5.98 11.29
C LEU A 154 -0.41 -5.35 10.65
N GLY A 155 -0.58 -4.33 9.80
CA GLY A 155 0.51 -3.61 9.16
C GLY A 155 1.41 -2.93 10.18
N THR A 156 0.84 -2.20 11.14
CA THR A 156 1.62 -1.53 12.19
C THR A 156 2.38 -2.54 13.06
N LEU A 157 1.75 -3.66 13.41
CA LEU A 157 2.38 -4.75 14.16
C LEU A 157 3.58 -5.33 13.40
N VAL A 158 3.41 -5.65 12.12
CA VAL A 158 4.49 -6.23 11.30
C VAL A 158 5.59 -5.21 11.05
N MET A 159 5.26 -3.94 10.79
CA MET A 159 6.25 -2.87 10.64
C MET A 159 7.07 -2.68 11.92
N GLY A 160 6.46 -2.78 13.11
CA GLY A 160 7.19 -2.78 14.37
C GLY A 160 8.15 -3.96 14.50
N GLY A 161 7.70 -5.17 14.16
CA GLY A 161 8.55 -6.37 14.16
C GLY A 161 9.70 -6.31 13.15
N LEU A 162 9.46 -5.73 11.98
CA LEU A 162 10.46 -5.49 10.95
C LEU A 162 11.58 -4.57 11.43
N VAL A 163 11.22 -3.46 12.07
CA VAL A 163 12.19 -2.52 12.65
C VAL A 163 13.09 -3.24 13.67
N GLY A 164 12.50 -3.99 14.60
CA GLY A 164 13.25 -4.71 15.62
C GLY A 164 14.18 -5.80 15.06
N ARG A 165 13.81 -6.44 13.94
CA ARG A 165 14.58 -7.54 13.35
C ARG A 165 15.65 -7.09 12.36
N PHE A 166 15.38 -6.06 11.56
CA PHE A 166 16.25 -5.67 10.44
C PHE A 166 17.10 -4.43 10.70
N VAL A 167 16.75 -3.61 11.70
CA VAL A 167 17.59 -2.45 12.08
C VAL A 167 18.61 -2.91 13.12
N THR A 168 19.75 -3.37 12.65
CA THR A 168 20.88 -3.74 13.51
C THR A 168 21.77 -2.51 13.75
N LEU A 169 21.52 -1.81 14.85
CA LEU A 169 22.38 -0.72 15.32
C LEU A 169 22.81 -1.01 16.75
N SER A 170 24.12 -1.19 16.95
CA SER A 170 24.73 -1.47 18.24
C SER A 170 25.91 -0.55 18.47
N THR A 171 26.06 -0.03 19.68
CA THR A 171 27.22 0.76 20.09
C THR A 171 28.28 -0.17 20.70
N PRO A 172 29.52 -0.19 20.19
CA PRO A 172 30.58 -1.04 20.74
C PRO A 172 31.30 -0.41 21.95
N ILE A 173 30.70 0.59 22.61
CA ILE A 173 31.33 1.31 23.73
C ILE A 173 31.45 0.36 24.93
N VAL A 174 32.68 -0.06 25.21
CA VAL A 174 33.06 -0.86 26.39
C VAL A 174 33.83 0.03 27.35
N ILE A 175 33.28 0.27 28.54
CA ILE A 175 33.94 0.98 29.62
C ILE A 175 34.59 -0.08 30.52
N ASN A 176 35.92 -0.08 30.62
CA ASN A 176 36.62 -0.97 31.55
C ASN A 176 36.72 -0.30 32.92
N ILE A 177 36.00 -0.84 33.92
CA ILE A 177 36.16 -0.45 35.33
C ILE A 177 36.70 -1.68 36.06
N ASN A 178 37.91 -1.58 36.64
CA ASN A 178 38.54 -2.60 37.47
C ASN A 178 38.50 -4.04 36.88
N GLN A 179 39.00 -4.23 35.66
CA GLN A 179 39.10 -5.53 34.94
C GLN A 179 37.77 -6.20 34.54
N VAL A 180 36.63 -5.55 34.77
CA VAL A 180 35.33 -5.99 34.23
C VAL A 180 34.99 -5.15 33.00
N LYS A 181 34.84 -5.81 31.84
CA LYS A 181 34.38 -5.19 30.59
C LYS A 181 32.91 -4.85 30.73
N PHE A 182 32.56 -3.58 30.93
CA PHE A 182 31.18 -3.13 30.98
C PHE A 182 30.76 -2.61 29.61
N SER A 183 29.94 -3.37 28.90
CA SER A 183 29.42 -3.01 27.58
C SER A 183 28.14 -2.20 27.77
N LEU A 184 28.17 -0.90 27.44
CA LEU A 184 27.01 -0.01 27.62
C LEU A 184 25.74 -0.57 26.95
N GLN A 185 25.92 -1.20 25.78
CA GLN A 185 24.88 -1.88 25.03
C GLN A 185 24.33 -3.12 25.78
N LYS A 186 25.19 -4.10 26.11
CA LYS A 186 24.75 -5.41 26.64
C LYS A 186 24.39 -5.39 28.12
N ASP A 187 25.08 -4.57 28.92
CA ASP A 187 24.99 -4.62 30.38
C ASP A 187 23.98 -3.63 30.97
N LEU A 188 23.54 -2.63 30.18
CA LEU A 188 22.48 -1.69 30.57
C LEU A 188 21.32 -1.68 29.57
N LEU A 189 21.58 -1.33 28.32
CA LEU A 189 20.50 -1.04 27.37
C LEU A 189 19.71 -2.30 26.99
N ASP A 190 20.39 -3.40 26.67
CA ASP A 190 19.77 -4.67 26.29
C ASP A 190 19.04 -5.33 27.48
N LYS A 191 19.42 -5.02 28.73
CA LYS A 191 18.69 -5.47 29.94
C LYS A 191 17.40 -4.71 30.18
N ILE A 192 17.33 -3.44 29.78
CA ILE A 192 16.11 -2.64 29.87
C ILE A 192 15.17 -3.00 28.71
N MET A 193 15.68 -2.94 27.48
CA MET A 193 14.93 -3.32 26.28
C MET A 193 15.88 -3.59 25.10
N PRO A 194 15.91 -4.82 24.55
CA PRO A 194 16.71 -5.12 23.37
C PRO A 194 16.22 -4.29 22.18
N GLY A 195 17.14 -3.59 21.51
CA GLY A 195 16.82 -2.78 20.33
C GLY A 195 16.30 -1.36 20.62
N LEU A 196 16.50 -0.83 21.84
CA LEU A 196 16.11 0.55 22.19
C LEU A 196 16.70 1.61 21.25
N ILE A 197 17.98 1.48 20.87
CA ILE A 197 18.66 2.42 19.95
C ILE A 197 18.03 2.39 18.54
N PRO A 198 17.87 1.22 17.88
CA PRO A 198 17.09 1.09 16.65
C PRO A 198 15.69 1.73 16.72
N MET A 199 14.97 1.53 17.83
CA MET A 199 13.64 2.10 18.02
C MET A 199 13.66 3.63 18.10
N LEU A 200 14.57 4.20 18.89
CA LEU A 200 14.70 5.66 18.99
C LEU A 200 15.11 6.30 17.65
N LEU A 201 16.02 5.66 16.92
CA LEU A 201 16.41 6.12 15.59
C LEU A 201 15.23 6.11 14.61
N THR A 202 14.45 5.03 14.59
CA THR A 202 13.28 4.92 13.71
C THR A 202 12.18 5.93 14.06
N LEU A 203 11.94 6.19 15.34
CA LEU A 203 11.02 7.24 15.78
C LEU A 203 11.51 8.65 15.40
N LEU A 204 12.81 8.91 15.51
CA LEU A 204 13.43 10.17 15.11
C LEU A 204 13.28 10.38 13.60
N VAL A 205 13.58 9.37 12.79
CA VAL A 205 13.40 9.39 11.33
C VAL A 205 11.94 9.64 10.97
N LEU A 206 11.00 8.95 11.62
CA LEU A 206 9.56 9.14 11.41
C LEU A 206 9.14 10.58 11.74
N HIS A 207 9.63 11.14 12.84
CA HIS A 207 9.33 12.52 13.24
C HIS A 207 9.86 13.55 12.24
N LEU A 208 11.07 13.35 11.71
CA LEU A 208 11.66 14.26 10.72
C LEU A 208 10.94 14.17 9.35
N ILE A 209 10.51 12.98 8.94
CA ILE A 209 9.71 12.82 7.72
C ILE A 209 8.35 13.50 7.89
N LYS A 210 7.70 13.38 9.06
CA LYS A 210 6.45 14.10 9.37
C LYS A 210 6.62 15.62 9.33
N LYS A 211 7.82 16.14 9.61
CA LYS A 211 8.15 17.57 9.46
C LYS A 211 8.42 18.00 8.00
N GLY A 212 8.26 17.10 7.04
CA GLY A 212 8.43 17.40 5.61
C GLY A 212 9.85 17.23 5.09
N VAL A 213 10.75 16.60 5.84
CA VAL A 213 12.09 16.25 5.32
C VAL A 213 11.95 15.14 4.29
N SER A 214 12.43 15.39 3.06
CA SER A 214 12.41 14.40 1.98
C SER A 214 13.13 13.09 2.38
N PRO A 215 12.57 11.91 2.06
CA PRO A 215 13.20 10.62 2.31
C PRO A 215 14.62 10.50 1.74
N ILE A 216 14.89 11.14 0.60
CA ILE A 216 16.22 11.13 -0.04
C ILE A 216 17.24 11.87 0.83
N LYS A 217 16.85 13.04 1.37
CA LYS A 217 17.71 13.81 2.30
C LYS A 217 17.93 13.04 3.60
N MET A 218 16.90 12.35 4.09
CA MET A 218 17.00 11.53 5.29
C MET A 218 17.97 10.36 5.10
N MET A 219 17.90 9.69 3.96
CA MET A 219 18.83 8.62 3.60
C MET A 219 20.28 9.13 3.55
N GLY A 220 20.51 10.29 2.93
CA GLY A 220 21.81 10.94 2.95
C GLY A 220 22.31 11.26 4.36
N LEU A 221 21.44 11.80 5.22
CA LEU A 221 21.77 12.11 6.61
C LEU A 221 22.15 10.84 7.39
N LEU A 222 21.39 9.75 7.25
CA LEU A 222 21.67 8.49 7.92
C LEU A 222 23.01 7.88 7.48
N ILE A 223 23.34 7.96 6.18
CA ILE A 223 24.64 7.50 5.67
C ILE A 223 25.78 8.32 6.29
N VAL A 224 25.65 9.65 6.30
CA VAL A 224 26.67 10.54 6.89
C VAL A 224 26.84 10.27 8.39
N LEU A 225 25.73 10.14 9.13
CA LEU A 225 25.76 9.81 10.56
C LEU A 225 26.37 8.42 10.81
N GLY A 226 26.08 7.43 9.96
CA GLY A 226 26.67 6.09 10.05
C GLY A 226 28.18 6.11 9.82
N VAL A 227 28.65 6.84 8.81
CA VAL A 227 30.09 6.97 8.51
C VAL A 227 30.82 7.70 9.64
N ILE A 228 30.30 8.83 10.10
CA ILE A 228 30.90 9.60 11.20
C ILE A 228 30.89 8.77 12.49
N GLY A 229 29.76 8.13 12.79
CA GLY A 229 29.59 7.27 13.95
C GLY A 229 30.55 6.09 13.98
N GLY A 230 30.78 5.45 12.82
CA GLY A 230 31.75 4.37 12.67
C GLY A 230 33.20 4.84 12.81
N VAL A 231 33.56 6.00 12.25
CA VAL A 231 34.92 6.58 12.40
C VAL A 231 35.20 6.98 13.85
N LEU A 232 34.19 7.45 14.58
CA LEU A 232 34.31 7.81 16.00
C LEU A 232 34.20 6.59 16.94
N GLY A 233 33.92 5.39 16.43
CA GLY A 233 33.77 4.17 17.23
C GLY A 233 32.51 4.16 18.12
N ILE A 234 31.52 4.98 17.79
CA ILE A 234 30.24 5.07 18.51
C ILE A 234 29.29 3.96 18.06
N PHE A 235 29.37 3.53 16.79
CA PHE A 235 28.57 2.46 16.17
C PHE A 235 29.44 1.50 15.37
#